data_AF-A0A524DDJ9-F1
#
_entry.id   AF-A0A524DDJ9-F1
#
_cell.length_a   1.000
_cell.length_b   1.000
_cell.length_c   1.000
_cell.angle_alpha   90.00
_cell.angle_beta   90.00
_cell.angle_gamma   90.00
#
_symmetry.space_group_name_H-M   'P 1'
#
loop_
_entity.id
_entity.type
_entity.pdbx_description
1 polymer ?
#
loop_
_entity_poly.entity_id
_entity_poly.type
_entity_poly.pdbx_seq_one_letter_code
_entity_poly.pdbx_strand_id
1 'polypeptide(L)'
;MSYIKQHEDILKNEMAKLKNEVHIIAFTDVKEQNGQKVRRCMSCDGTMSLLEHLSEFSKGKLMIEEKSIDIDIDDAKKYNVSRIPTILFIDQEGKEVIRYM
;
A
#
# COMPACT_ATOMS: atom_id res chain seq x y z
N MET A 1 12.78 -15.07 -23.67
CA MET A 1 12.73 -14.14 -22.52
C MET A 1 11.90 -14.80 -21.42
N SER A 2 12.33 -14.73 -20.16
CA SER A 2 11.57 -15.31 -19.04
C SER A 2 10.22 -14.58 -18.90
N TYR A 3 9.13 -15.33 -18.70
CA TYR A 3 7.78 -14.79 -18.48
C TYR A 3 7.76 -13.72 -17.37
N ILE A 4 8.56 -13.90 -16.32
CA ILE A 4 8.67 -12.98 -15.18
C ILE A 4 9.12 -11.58 -15.63
N LYS A 5 10.12 -11.52 -16.53
CA LYS A 5 10.66 -10.25 -17.03
C LYS A 5 9.62 -9.49 -17.87
N GLN A 6 8.83 -10.21 -18.65
CA GLN A 6 7.77 -9.60 -19.46
C GLN A 6 6.67 -8.96 -18.58
N HIS A 7 6.29 -9.60 -17.47
CA HIS A 7 5.31 -9.03 -16.55
C HIS A 7 5.83 -7.79 -15.83
N GLU A 8 7.09 -7.79 -15.41
CA GLU A 8 7.72 -6.64 -14.77
C GLU A 8 7.80 -5.42 -15.72
N ASP A 9 8.19 -5.64 -16.98
CA ASP A 9 8.23 -4.59 -18.00
C ASP A 9 6.83 -3.99 -18.23
N ILE A 10 5.77 -4.81 -18.21
CA ILE A 10 4.38 -4.32 -18.31
C ILE A 10 4.03 -3.45 -17.11
N LEU A 11 4.26 -3.94 -15.89
CA LEU A 11 3.96 -3.17 -14.66
C LEU A 11 4.71 -1.84 -14.66
N LYS A 12 6.00 -1.86 -15.01
CA LYS A 12 6.81 -0.65 -15.11
C LYS A 12 6.24 0.36 -16.11
N ASN A 13 5.83 -0.11 -17.29
CA ASN A 13 5.26 0.74 -18.33
C ASN A 13 3.89 1.30 -17.93
N GLU A 14 3.03 0.50 -17.29
CA GLU A 14 1.71 0.96 -16.84
C GLU A 14 1.81 1.95 -15.68
N MET A 15 2.62 1.65 -14.66
CA MET A 15 2.81 2.54 -13.51
C MET A 15 3.45 3.87 -13.91
N ALA A 16 4.33 3.88 -14.90
CA ALA A 16 4.93 5.11 -15.44
C ALA A 16 3.93 6.03 -16.16
N LYS A 17 2.71 5.57 -16.46
CA LYS A 17 1.65 6.39 -17.10
C LYS A 17 0.85 7.21 -16.10
N LEU A 18 1.01 6.99 -14.80
CA LEU A 18 0.36 7.81 -13.77
C LEU A 18 0.72 9.29 -13.97
N LYS A 19 -0.29 10.12 -14.22
CA LYS A 19 -0.14 11.57 -14.42
C LYS A 19 -0.28 12.34 -13.12
N ASN A 20 -1.21 11.89 -12.29
CA ASN A 20 -1.53 12.49 -11.00
C ASN A 20 -1.01 11.61 -9.88
N GLU A 21 -0.83 12.21 -8.72
CA GLU A 21 -0.50 11.47 -7.50
C GLU A 21 -1.68 10.62 -7.07
N VAL A 22 -1.36 9.39 -6.67
CA VAL A 22 -2.29 8.40 -6.14
C VAL A 22 -1.84 8.11 -4.71
N HIS A 23 -2.73 8.34 -3.76
CA HIS A 23 -2.47 8.08 -2.35
C HIS A 23 -3.13 6.78 -1.94
N ILE A 24 -2.35 5.90 -1.33
CA ILE A 24 -2.82 4.65 -0.76
C ILE A 24 -2.55 4.65 0.74
N ILE A 25 -3.54 4.25 1.53
CA ILE A 25 -3.37 3.87 2.93
C ILE A 25 -3.45 2.35 3.02
N ALA A 26 -2.36 1.71 3.44
CA ALA A 26 -2.31 0.28 3.73
C ALA A 26 -2.40 0.05 5.23
N PHE A 27 -3.52 -0.53 5.68
CA PHE A 27 -3.70 -0.95 7.06
C PHE A 27 -3.13 -2.35 7.28
N THR A 28 -2.18 -2.46 8.20
CA THR A 28 -1.50 -3.71 8.61
C THR A 28 -1.48 -3.82 10.13
N ASP A 29 -0.75 -4.79 10.69
CA ASP A 29 -0.43 -4.83 12.13
C ASP A 29 1.00 -4.34 12.43
N VAL A 30 1.55 -3.47 11.58
CA VAL A 30 2.91 -2.95 11.74
C VAL A 30 3.11 -2.33 13.11
N LYS A 31 4.27 -2.63 13.72
CA LYS A 31 4.75 -2.01 14.95
C LYS A 31 6.23 -1.75 14.82
N GLU A 32 6.72 -0.72 15.47
CA GLU A 32 8.15 -0.48 15.56
C GLU A 32 8.72 -1.21 16.80
N GLN A 33 9.75 -2.01 16.58
CA GLN A 33 10.50 -2.69 17.64
C GLN A 33 11.99 -2.47 17.38
N ASN A 34 12.68 -1.79 18.32
CA ASN A 34 14.10 -1.48 18.22
C ASN A 34 14.49 -0.78 16.89
N GLY A 35 13.65 0.12 16.39
CA GLY A 35 13.88 0.84 15.13
C GLY A 35 13.56 0.04 13.85
N GLN A 36 13.01 -1.17 13.97
CA GLN A 36 12.57 -1.97 12.83
C GLN A 36 11.05 -2.10 12.80
N LYS A 37 10.47 -2.02 11.60
CA LYS A 37 9.06 -2.36 11.37
C LYS A 37 8.90 -3.87 11.42
N VAL A 38 8.03 -4.34 12.32
CA VAL A 38 7.68 -5.75 12.49
C VAL A 38 6.18 -5.92 12.26
N ARG A 39 5.80 -6.98 11.54
CA ARG A 39 4.41 -7.39 11.28
C ARG A 39 4.24 -8.84 11.72
N ARG A 40 3.10 -9.20 12.30
CA ARG A 40 2.77 -10.60 12.61
C ARG A 40 1.86 -11.20 11.54
N CYS A 41 1.13 -10.35 10.83
CA CYS A 41 0.30 -10.73 9.69
C CYS A 41 1.16 -11.16 8.50
N MET A 42 1.15 -12.47 8.17
CA MET A 42 1.96 -13.04 7.08
C MET A 42 1.66 -12.42 5.71
N SER A 43 0.40 -12.07 5.43
CA SER A 43 -0.01 -11.44 4.17
C SER A 43 0.34 -9.95 4.09
N CYS A 44 0.63 -9.31 5.22
CA CYS A 44 0.89 -7.88 5.27
C CYS A 44 2.28 -7.55 4.70
N ASP A 45 3.30 -8.37 4.97
CA ASP A 45 4.64 -8.18 4.37
C ASP A 45 4.61 -8.30 2.85
N GLY A 46 3.92 -9.32 2.32
CA GLY A 46 3.78 -9.51 0.87
C GLY A 46 3.03 -8.36 0.20
N THR A 47 1.99 -7.85 0.87
CA THR A 47 1.23 -6.69 0.39
C THR A 47 2.08 -5.44 0.35
N MET A 48 2.82 -5.15 1.42
CA MET A 48 3.70 -3.99 1.47
C MET A 48 4.82 -4.07 0.43
N SER A 49 5.44 -5.24 0.27
CA SER A 49 6.47 -5.45 -0.75
C SER A 49 5.94 -5.23 -2.17
N LEU A 50 4.72 -5.68 -2.47
CA LEU A 50 4.07 -5.42 -3.76
C LEU A 50 3.83 -3.91 -3.97
N LEU A 51 3.27 -3.23 -2.98
CA LEU A 51 2.98 -1.80 -3.08
C LEU A 51 4.26 -0.99 -3.26
N GLU A 52 5.31 -1.26 -2.47
CA GLU A 52 6.62 -0.62 -2.59
C GLU A 52 7.20 -0.80 -4.00
N HIS A 53 7.16 -2.03 -4.54
CA HIS A 53 7.63 -2.31 -5.89
C HIS A 53 6.83 -1.53 -6.97
N LEU A 54 5.50 -1.42 -6.82
CA LEU A 54 4.68 -0.59 -7.70
C LEU A 54 5.03 0.92 -7.56
N SER A 55 5.38 1.37 -6.35
CA SER A 55 5.77 2.76 -6.10
C SER A 55 7.08 3.12 -6.77
N GLU A 56 8.07 2.22 -6.76
CA GLU A 56 9.34 2.42 -7.49
C GLU A 56 9.12 2.65 -8.99
N PHE A 57 8.14 1.97 -9.58
CA PHE A 57 7.78 2.13 -11.00
C PHE A 57 6.93 3.36 -11.30
N SER A 58 6.30 3.95 -10.28
CA SER A 58 5.39 5.09 -10.44
C SER A 58 6.08 6.44 -10.68
N LYS A 59 7.42 6.50 -10.64
CA LYS A 59 8.19 7.76 -10.68
C LYS A 59 7.76 8.76 -9.60
N GLY A 60 7.48 8.25 -8.40
CA GLY A 60 7.04 9.06 -7.25
C GLY A 60 5.59 9.52 -7.32
N LYS A 61 4.75 8.91 -8.16
CA LYS A 61 3.32 9.22 -8.27
C LYS A 61 2.44 8.32 -7.42
N LEU A 62 2.94 7.20 -6.91
CA LEU A 62 2.24 6.34 -5.98
C LEU A 62 2.80 6.54 -4.57
N MET A 63 2.02 7.23 -3.74
CA MET A 63 2.33 7.48 -2.33
C MET A 63 1.68 6.41 -1.47
N ILE A 64 2.47 5.77 -0.61
CA ILE A 64 2.00 4.70 0.27
C ILE A 64 2.20 5.16 1.71
N GLU A 65 1.10 5.24 2.44
CA GLU A 65 1.07 5.41 3.88
C GLU A 65 0.71 4.07 4.51
N GLU A 66 1.56 3.56 5.40
CA GLU A 66 1.27 2.36 6.15
C GLU A 66 0.75 2.74 7.54
N LYS A 67 -0.42 2.22 7.91
CA LYS A 67 -1.03 2.41 9.23
C LYS A 67 -1.24 1.07 9.94
N SER A 68 -1.09 1.09 11.25
CA SER A 68 -1.34 -0.07 12.10
C SER A 68 -2.75 -0.04 12.65
N ILE A 69 -3.51 -1.13 12.51
CA ILE A 69 -4.85 -1.21 13.14
C ILE A 69 -4.79 -1.21 14.67
N ASP A 70 -3.62 -1.54 15.25
CA ASP A 70 -3.41 -1.61 16.70
C ASP A 70 -2.90 -0.28 17.29
N ILE A 71 -2.30 0.59 16.48
CA ILE A 71 -1.68 1.86 16.93
C ILE A 71 -2.49 3.06 16.40
N ASP A 72 -2.83 3.06 15.11
CA ASP A 72 -3.58 4.12 14.43
C ASP A 72 -5.09 3.87 14.53
N ILE A 73 -5.57 3.64 15.75
CA ILE A 73 -6.93 3.17 16.04
C ILE A 73 -8.01 4.12 15.51
N ASP A 74 -7.77 5.43 15.62
CA ASP A 74 -8.75 6.43 15.17
C ASP A 74 -8.88 6.46 13.65
N ASP A 75 -7.78 6.27 12.92
CA ASP A 75 -7.80 6.11 11.47
C ASP A 75 -8.48 4.80 11.06
N ALA A 76 -8.15 3.69 11.73
CA ALA A 76 -8.79 2.40 11.47
C ALA A 76 -10.31 2.49 11.69
N LYS A 77 -10.77 3.19 12.74
CA LYS A 77 -12.20 3.46 12.97
C LYS A 77 -12.79 4.40 11.92
N LYS A 78 -12.11 5.50 11.59
CA LYS A 78 -12.55 6.48 10.58
C LYS A 78 -12.84 5.81 9.24
N TYR A 79 -11.98 4.87 8.84
CA TYR A 79 -12.14 4.10 7.60
C TYR A 79 -12.79 2.74 7.80
N ASN A 80 -13.40 2.45 8.96
CA ASN A 80 -14.07 1.19 9.26
C ASN A 80 -13.26 -0.07 8.88
N VAL A 81 -11.96 -0.07 9.22
CA VAL A 81 -11.05 -1.18 8.96
C VAL A 81 -11.05 -2.13 10.16
N SER A 82 -11.43 -3.38 9.90
CA SER A 82 -11.45 -4.46 10.90
C SER A 82 -10.66 -5.71 10.48
N ARG A 83 -10.09 -5.68 9.26
CA ARG A 83 -9.33 -6.78 8.67
C ARG A 83 -8.02 -6.25 8.11
N ILE A 84 -6.99 -7.09 8.09
CA ILE A 84 -5.68 -6.77 7.54
C ILE A 84 -5.18 -7.89 6.63
N PRO A 85 -4.40 -7.56 5.59
CA PRO A 85 -4.12 -6.20 5.12
C PRO A 85 -5.38 -5.58 4.48
N THR A 86 -5.59 -4.28 4.66
CA THR A 86 -6.61 -3.53 3.89
C THR A 86 -5.92 -2.40 3.14
N ILE A 87 -6.20 -2.26 1.85
CA ILE A 87 -5.63 -1.21 0.99
C ILE A 87 -6.73 -0.24 0.61
N LEU A 88 -6.57 1.03 0.94
CA LEU A 88 -7.50 2.10 0.58
C LEU A 88 -6.84 3.05 -0.41
N PHE A 89 -7.52 3.33 -1.52
CA PHE A 89 -7.16 4.43 -2.41
C PHE A 89 -7.89 5.67 -1.94
N ILE A 90 -7.12 6.74 -1.73
CA ILE A 90 -7.59 8.01 -1.20
C ILE A 90 -7.46 9.05 -2.31
N ASP A 91 -8.52 9.82 -2.52
CA ASP A 91 -8.49 10.96 -3.44
C ASP A 91 -7.83 12.20 -2.80
N GLN A 92 -7.76 13.28 -3.58
CA GLN A 92 -7.13 14.54 -3.15
C GLN A 92 -7.87 15.23 -1.99
N GLU A 93 -9.13 14.87 -1.72
CA GLU A 93 -9.94 15.41 -0.62
C GLU A 93 -9.83 14.55 0.65
N GLY A 94 -9.03 13.47 0.61
CA GLY A 94 -8.87 12.57 1.74
C GLY A 94 -10.01 11.55 1.86
N LYS A 95 -10.80 11.35 0.80
CA LYS A 95 -11.91 10.40 0.78
C LYS A 95 -11.48 9.08 0.17
N GLU A 96 -11.93 7.98 0.78
CA GLU A 96 -11.79 6.65 0.20
C GLU A 96 -12.62 6.51 -1.08
N VAL A 97 -11.96 6.09 -2.15
CA VAL A 97 -12.58 5.83 -3.45
C VAL A 97 -12.59 4.35 -3.84
N ILE A 98 -11.58 3.57 -3.41
CA ILE A 98 -11.44 2.13 -3.70
C ILE A 98 -10.88 1.42 -2.47
N ARG A 99 -11.36 0.20 -2.21
CA ARG A 99 -10.89 -0.68 -1.14
C ARG A 99 -10.60 -2.09 -1.64
N TYR A 100 -9.48 -2.64 -1.18
CA TYR A 100 -9.16 -4.07 -1.29
C TYR A 100 -8.89 -4.64 0.10
N MET A 101 -9.37 -5.87 0.35
CA MET A 101 -9.25 -6.62 1.61
C MET A 101 -8.84 -8.06 1.33
#